data_AF-A0A4R4Y5T6-F1
#
_entry.id   AF-A0A4R4Y5T6-F1
#
_cell.length_a   1.000
_cell.length_b   1.000
_cell.length_c   1.000
_cell.angle_alpha   90.00
_cell.angle_beta   90.00
_cell.angle_gamma   90.00
#
_symmetry.space_group_name_H-M   'P 1'
#
loop_
_entity.id
_entity.type
_entity.pdbx_description
1 polymer ?
#
loop_
_entity_poly.entity_id
_entity_poly.type
_entity_poly.pdbx_seq_one_letter_code
_entity_poly.pdbx_strand_id
1 'polypeptide(L)' 'MKKFAIGAVLGLSVLAATATPAAAEGWSYTGHWYYTEAQCEKAWEDMTGGGPSLPHECRHNNGVYELWAYSL' A
#
# COMPACT_ATOMS: atom_id res chain seq x y z
N MET A 1 -5.52 -10.46 38.28
CA MET A 1 -6.80 -10.35 37.53
C MET A 1 -6.65 -9.15 36.60
N LYS A 2 -6.15 -9.30 35.37
CA LYS A 2 -6.79 -9.78 34.13
C LYS A 2 -7.65 -8.67 33.46
N LYS A 3 -7.06 -8.05 32.42
CA LYS A 3 -7.67 -7.37 31.24
C LYS A 3 -8.38 -6.04 31.61
N PHE A 4 -8.29 -4.93 30.87
CA PHE A 4 -8.45 -4.70 29.44
C PHE A 4 -7.85 -3.33 29.08
N ALA A 5 -7.18 -3.21 27.93
CA ALA A 5 -7.17 -1.99 27.13
C ALA A 5 -6.66 -2.37 25.73
N ILE A 6 -7.59 -2.82 24.91
CA ILE A 6 -7.41 -3.00 23.47
C ILE A 6 -7.32 -1.58 22.90
N GLY A 7 -6.10 -1.10 22.66
CA GLY A 7 -5.84 0.16 21.97
C GLY A 7 -5.97 -0.01 20.46
N ALA A 8 -7.16 -0.38 19.99
CA ALA A 8 -7.50 -0.34 18.57
C ALA A 8 -8.13 1.03 18.28
N VAL A 9 -7.30 2.04 18.05
CA VAL A 9 -7.73 3.23 17.33
C VAL A 9 -7.26 3.06 15.90
N LEU A 10 -8.02 2.23 15.17
CA LEU A 10 -8.01 2.23 13.71
C LEU A 10 -8.45 3.62 13.29
N GLY A 11 -7.52 4.41 12.76
CA GLY A 11 -7.73 5.77 12.31
C GLY A 11 -8.77 5.82 11.18
N LEU A 12 -10.04 5.91 11.56
CA LEU A 12 -11.18 6.14 10.69
C LEU A 12 -11.50 7.63 10.69
N SER A 13 -10.55 8.44 10.22
CA SER A 13 -10.75 9.88 10.01
C SER A 13 -10.48 10.17 8.54
N VAL A 14 -11.54 10.11 7.76
CA VAL A 14 -11.84 10.95 6.60
C VAL A 14 -10.62 11.67 6.00
N LEU A 15 -9.98 11.02 5.03
CA LEU A 15 -9.46 11.75 3.87
C LEU A 15 -10.12 11.17 2.63
N ALA A 16 -11.23 11.78 2.27
CA ALA A 16 -11.64 11.87 0.88
C ALA A 16 -10.55 12.64 0.13
N ALA A 17 -9.52 11.93 -0.32
CA ALA A 17 -8.70 12.35 -1.44
C ALA A 17 -8.90 11.28 -2.50
N THR A 18 -9.91 11.49 -3.34
CA THR A 18 -10.01 10.85 -4.65
C THR A 18 -8.85 11.35 -5.51
N ALA A 19 -7.62 10.96 -5.18
CA ALA A 19 -6.59 10.85 -6.17
C ALA A 19 -6.81 9.47 -6.78
N THR A 20 -7.75 9.37 -7.73
CA THR A 20 -7.73 8.27 -8.68
C THR A 20 -6.53 8.57 -9.55
N PRO A 21 -5.37 7.97 -9.31
CA PRO A 21 -4.17 8.34 -10.04
C PRO A 21 -4.43 7.74 -11.42
N ALA A 22 -4.28 8.56 -12.46
CA ALA A 22 -4.44 8.14 -13.84
C ALA A 22 -3.78 6.77 -13.98
N ALA A 23 -4.60 5.72 -14.09
CA ALA A 23 -4.12 4.37 -14.24
C ALA A 23 -3.44 4.36 -15.60
N ALA A 24 -2.13 4.61 -15.61
CA ALA A 24 -1.29 4.33 -16.76
C ALA A 24 -1.66 2.92 -17.21
N GLU A 25 -2.04 2.75 -18.48
CA GLU A 25 -2.68 1.55 -19.01
C GLU A 25 -2.00 0.28 -18.46
N GLY A 26 -2.69 -0.43 -17.56
CA GLY A 26 -2.22 -1.64 -16.90
C GLY A 26 -1.68 -1.50 -15.47
N TRP A 27 -1.57 -0.31 -14.86
CA TRP A 27 -1.14 -0.16 -13.46
C TRP A 27 -2.31 0.08 -12.52
N SER A 28 -2.45 -0.78 -11.50
CA SER A 28 -3.49 -0.67 -10.46
C SER A 28 -2.86 -0.43 -9.09
N TYR A 29 -3.38 0.55 -8.37
CA TYR A 29 -3.01 0.78 -6.97
C TYR A 29 -3.50 -0.40 -6.13
N THR A 30 -2.60 -1.00 -5.35
CA THR A 30 -2.91 -2.20 -4.55
C THR A 30 -3.72 -1.89 -3.30
N GLY A 31 -3.92 -0.61 -2.96
CA GLY A 31 -4.58 -0.18 -1.72
C GLY A 31 -3.64 -0.02 -0.52
N HIS A 32 -2.34 -0.29 -0.70
CA HIS A 32 -1.34 -0.21 0.36
C HIS A 32 -0.39 0.98 0.18
N TRP A 33 -0.19 1.74 1.26
CA TRP A 33 0.76 2.83 1.34
C TRP A 33 1.74 2.60 2.49
N TYR A 34 2.96 3.10 2.32
CA TYR A 34 4.10 2.89 3.20
C TYR A 34 4.83 4.20 3.45
N TYR A 35 5.55 4.32 4.57
CA TYR A 35 6.26 5.56 4.88
C TYR A 35 7.63 5.67 4.18
N THR A 36 8.18 4.53 3.75
CA THR A 36 9.46 4.48 3.03
C THR A 36 9.35 3.55 1.83
N GLU A 37 10.20 3.78 0.82
CA GLU A 37 10.31 2.94 -0.36
C GLU A 37 10.65 1.49 0.02
N ALA A 38 11.60 1.30 0.93
CA ALA A 38 12.02 -0.03 1.39
C ALA A 38 10.89 -0.84 2.03
N GLN A 39 9.95 -0.18 2.72
CA GLN A 39 8.76 -0.86 3.27
C GLN A 39 7.80 -1.31 2.17
N CYS A 40 7.65 -0.49 1.12
CA CYS A 40 6.83 -0.81 -0.03
C CYS A 40 7.39 -2.01 -0.81
N GLU A 41 8.70 -2.01 -1.08
CA GLU A 41 9.41 -3.12 -1.72
C GLU A 41 9.32 -4.42 -0.91
N LYS A 42 9.60 -4.34 0.40
CA LYS A 42 9.51 -5.49 1.31
C LYS A 42 8.09 -6.08 1.31
N ALA A 43 7.07 -5.23 1.32
CA ALA A 43 5.70 -5.70 1.33
C ALA A 43 5.33 -6.42 0.03
N TRP A 44 5.83 -5.96 -1.13
CA TRP A 44 5.65 -6.69 -2.39
C TRP A 44 6.25 -8.09 -2.34
N GLU A 45 7.48 -8.22 -1.83
CA GLU A 45 8.13 -9.52 -1.63
C GLU A 45 7.28 -10.42 -0.71
N ASP A 46 6.77 -9.86 0.39
CA ASP A 46 5.97 -10.58 1.38
C ASP A 46 4.62 -11.03 0.80
N MET A 47 4.00 -10.23 -0.07
CA MET A 47 2.73 -10.56 -0.72
C MET A 47 2.86 -11.59 -1.84
N THR A 48 3.97 -11.55 -2.57
CA THR A 48 4.21 -12.43 -3.72
C THR A 48 5.02 -13.67 -3.35
N GLY A 49 5.50 -13.74 -2.10
CA GLY A 49 6.28 -14.86 -1.58
C GLY A 49 7.61 -15.05 -2.29
N GLY A 50 8.15 -14.00 -2.93
CA GLY A 50 9.38 -14.07 -3.74
C GLY A 50 9.27 -14.91 -5.02
N GLY A 51 8.05 -15.26 -5.45
CA GLY A 51 7.79 -15.95 -6.70
C GLY A 51 7.83 -15.02 -7.93
N PRO A 52 7.56 -15.54 -9.15
CA PRO A 52 7.37 -14.69 -10.33
C PRO A 52 6.18 -13.78 -10.10
N SER A 53 6.47 -12.54 -9.73
CA SER A 53 5.51 -11.50 -9.46
C SER A 53 5.28 -10.65 -10.71
N LEU A 54 4.07 -10.12 -10.85
CA LEU A 54 3.80 -9.10 -11.86
C LEU A 54 4.73 -7.90 -11.60
N PRO A 55 5.04 -7.07 -12.62
CA PRO A 55 5.76 -5.82 -12.35
C PRO A 55 5.04 -5.00 -11.27
N HIS A 56 5.81 -4.43 -10.33
CA HIS A 56 5.31 -3.53 -9.29
C HIS A 56 6.07 -2.20 -9.30
N GLU A 57 5.46 -1.16 -8.75
CA GLU A 57 6.06 0.16 -8.58
C GLU A 57 5.71 0.74 -7.20
N CYS A 58 6.72 1.25 -6.51
CA CYS A 58 6.55 2.02 -5.29
C CYS A 58 6.54 3.52 -5.63
N ARG A 59 5.34 4.07 -5.88
CA ARG A 59 5.17 5.46 -6.30
C ARG A 59 5.11 6.37 -5.09
N HIS A 60 6.00 7.34 -5.02
CA HIS A 60 5.95 8.36 -3.97
C HIS A 60 4.86 9.39 -4.28
N ASN A 61 3.81 9.42 -3.45
CA ASN A 61 2.68 10.33 -3.56
C ASN A 61 2.35 10.95 -2.20
N ASN A 62 2.25 12.27 -2.12
CA ASN A 62 1.84 13.01 -0.92
C ASN A 62 2.54 12.61 0.39
N GLY A 63 3.85 12.28 0.34
CA GLY A 63 4.65 11.91 1.51
C GLY A 63 4.55 10.44 1.93
N VAL A 64 3.88 9.60 1.15
CA VAL A 64 3.84 8.15 1.31
C VAL A 64 4.27 7.46 0.01
N TYR A 65 4.70 6.21 0.13
CA TYR A 65 4.98 5.32 -0.98
C TYR A 65 3.78 4.40 -1.20
N GLU A 66 3.06 4.61 -2.29
CA GLU A 66 1.96 3.77 -2.73
C GLU A 66 2.51 2.58 -3.51
N LEU A 67 2.00 1.39 -3.23
CA LEU A 67 2.34 0.20 -4.00
C LEU A 67 1.36 0.02 -5.16
N TRP A 68 1.92 -0.09 -6.36
CA TRP A 68 1.22 -0.32 -7.60
C TRP A 68 1.62 -1.64 -8.20
N ALA A 69 0.66 -2.38 -8.72
CA ALA A 69 0.89 -3.64 -9.40
C ALA A 69 0.38 -3.53 -10.83
N TYR A 70 1.13 -4.14 -11.76
CA TYR A 70 0.70 -4.24 -13.14
C TYR A 70 -0.36 -5.33 -13.27
N SER A 71 -1.53 -4.98 -13.76
CA SER A 71 -2.61 -5.87 -14.16
C SER A 71 -2.73 -5.85 -15.69
N LEU A 72 -2.55 -7.01 -16.31
CA LEU A 72 -2.86 -7.25 -17.72
C LEU A 72 -4.37 -7.39 -17.94
#